data_AF-A0A6J4UDU0-F1
#
_entry.id   AF-A0A6J4UDU0-F1
#
_cell.length_a   1.000
_cell.length_b   1.000
_cell.length_c   1.000
_cell.angle_alpha   90.00
_cell.angle_beta   90.00
_cell.angle_gamma   90.00
#
_symmetry.space_group_name_H-M   'P 1'
#
loop_
_entity.id
_entity.type
_entity.pdbx_description
1 polymer ?
#
loop_
_entity_poly.entity_id
_entity_poly.type
_entity_poly.pdbx_seq_one_letter_code
_entity_poly.pdbx_strand_id
1 'polypeptide(L)'
;MSTATIRVQTKTRDRLQQLSIARKQSISTIVAEAVSQYDDAIFWADYREQLDALRADPVAWAEMQEEVTVFDGTLLDGLHDEPAT
;
A
#
# COMPACT_ATOMS: atom_id res chain seq x y z
N MET A 1 -21.41 -8.50 -12.44
CA MET A 1 -19.97 -8.26 -12.70
C MET A 1 -19.70 -8.52 -14.17
N SER A 2 -19.16 -7.54 -14.89
CA SER A 2 -18.74 -7.71 -16.28
C SER A 2 -17.34 -8.33 -16.32
N THR A 3 -17.09 -9.21 -17.30
CA THR A 3 -15.76 -9.73 -17.58
C THR A 3 -15.24 -9.12 -18.88
N ALA A 4 -13.91 -8.99 -18.98
CA ALA A 4 -13.24 -8.52 -20.18
C ALA A 4 -12.07 -9.44 -20.51
N THR A 5 -11.70 -9.51 -21.79
CA THR A 5 -10.51 -10.24 -22.24
C THR A 5 -9.42 -9.24 -22.59
N ILE A 6 -8.25 -9.38 -21.96
CA ILE A 6 -7.06 -8.60 -22.29
C ILE A 6 -6.06 -9.45 -23.04
N ARG A 7 -5.42 -8.87 -24.07
CA ARG A 7 -4.34 -9.54 -24.80
C ARG A 7 -3.04 -9.36 -24.04
N VAL A 8 -2.35 -10.46 -23.76
CA VAL A 8 -1.02 -10.48 -23.14
C VAL A 8 -0.08 -11.34 -23.99
N GLN A 9 1.23 -11.20 -23.78
CA GLN A 9 2.20 -12.10 -24.38
C GLN A 9 1.98 -13.54 -23.86
N THR A 10 2.24 -14.54 -24.72
CA THR A 10 2.11 -15.97 -24.37
C THR A 10 2.90 -16.32 -23.12
N LYS A 11 4.13 -15.80 -23.00
CA LYS A 11 4.99 -15.99 -21.82
C LYS A 11 4.33 -15.50 -20.52
N THR A 12 3.64 -14.36 -20.57
CA THR A 12 2.93 -13.81 -19.40
C THR A 12 1.74 -14.68 -19.01
N ARG A 13 0.94 -15.12 -19.99
CA ARG A 13 -0.15 -16.08 -19.76
C ARG A 13 0.38 -17.37 -19.10
N ASP A 14 1.46 -17.93 -19.62
CA ASP A 14 2.04 -19.17 -19.10
C ASP A 14 2.54 -19.00 -17.65
N ARG A 15 3.13 -17.83 -17.36
CA ARG A 15 3.54 -17.49 -15.99
C ARG A 15 2.33 -17.35 -15.05
N LEU A 16 1.27 -16.69 -15.48
CA LEU A 16 0.03 -16.56 -14.70
C LEU A 16 -0.61 -17.94 -14.45
N GLN A 17 -0.56 -18.83 -15.43
CA GLN A 17 -1.05 -20.20 -15.27
C GLN A 17 -0.22 -21.01 -14.26
N GLN A 18 1.11 -20.89 -14.30
CA GLN A 18 1.97 -21.49 -13.28
C GLN A 18 1.67 -20.96 -11.87
N LEU A 19 1.47 -19.64 -11.73
CA LEU A 19 1.12 -19.02 -10.45
C LEU A 19 -0.25 -19.48 -9.95
N SER A 20 -1.22 -19.61 -10.85
CA SER A 20 -2.57 -20.11 -10.56
C SER A 20 -2.52 -21.52 -9.96
N ILE A 21 -1.75 -22.42 -10.57
CA ILE A 21 -1.55 -23.79 -10.07
C ILE A 21 -0.84 -23.77 -8.70
N ALA A 22 0.25 -23.03 -8.58
CA ALA A 22 1.07 -22.99 -7.38
C ALA A 22 0.31 -22.42 -6.16
N ARG A 23 -0.51 -21.38 -6.38
CA ARG A 23 -1.26 -20.70 -5.32
C ARG A 23 -2.69 -21.23 -5.13
N LYS A 24 -3.15 -22.14 -6.00
CA LYS A 24 -4.53 -22.63 -6.03
C LYS A 24 -5.57 -21.49 -6.12
N GLN A 25 -5.23 -20.45 -6.87
CA GLN A 25 -6.08 -19.27 -7.09
C GLN A 25 -6.39 -19.13 -8.58
N SER A 26 -7.51 -18.47 -8.90
CA SER A 26 -7.81 -18.16 -10.31
C SER A 26 -6.82 -17.15 -10.89
N ILE A 27 -6.57 -17.21 -12.20
CA ILE A 27 -5.76 -16.19 -12.89
C ILE A 27 -6.36 -14.79 -12.69
N SER A 28 -7.69 -14.65 -12.69
CA SER A 28 -8.36 -13.38 -12.45
C SER A 28 -8.05 -12.80 -11.06
N THR A 29 -8.03 -13.65 -10.04
CA THR A 29 -7.67 -13.26 -8.66
C THR A 29 -6.21 -12.81 -8.60
N ILE A 30 -5.30 -13.58 -9.21
CA ILE A 30 -3.88 -13.24 -9.24
C ILE A 30 -3.64 -11.91 -9.97
N VAL A 31 -4.33 -11.67 -11.07
CA VAL A 31 -4.23 -10.40 -11.81
C VAL A 31 -4.76 -9.25 -10.96
N ALA A 32 -5.90 -9.41 -10.29
CA ALA A 32 -6.46 -8.38 -9.42
C ALA A 32 -5.52 -8.04 -8.25
N GLU A 33 -4.98 -9.06 -7.58
CA GLU A 33 -3.99 -8.86 -6.50
C GLU A 33 -2.71 -8.20 -7.00
N ALA A 34 -2.22 -8.58 -8.19
CA ALA A 34 -1.02 -8.00 -8.77
C ALA A 34 -1.21 -6.53 -9.14
N VAL A 35 -2.39 -6.15 -9.65
CA VAL A 35 -2.73 -4.75 -9.94
C VAL A 35 -2.80 -3.95 -8.65
N SER A 36 -3.49 -4.46 -7.62
CA SER A 36 -3.57 -3.78 -6.31
C SER A 36 -2.18 -3.55 -5.71
N GLN A 37 -1.30 -4.56 -5.74
CA GLN A 37 0.06 -4.42 -5.24
C GLN A 37 0.89 -3.43 -6.05
N TYR A 38 0.65 -3.34 -7.35
CA TYR A 38 1.33 -2.38 -8.22
C TYR A 38 0.87 -0.94 -7.93
N ASP A 39 -0.43 -0.74 -7.74
CA ASP A 39 -1.00 0.55 -7.37
C ASP A 39 -0.50 1.00 -5.99
N ASP A 40 -0.47 0.09 -5.00
CA ASP A 40 0.11 0.35 -3.68
C ASP A 40 1.59 0.73 -3.78
N ALA A 41 2.36 0.02 -4.62
CA ALA A 41 3.77 0.31 -4.81
C ALA A 41 4.02 1.71 -5.40
N ILE A 42 3.18 2.14 -6.36
CA ILE A 42 3.21 3.50 -6.91
C ILE A 42 2.87 4.51 -5.82
N PHE A 43 1.75 4.32 -5.12
CA PHE A 43 1.33 5.22 -4.04
C PHE A 43 2.44 5.43 -3.00
N TRP A 44 3.05 4.33 -2.53
CA TRP A 44 4.10 4.41 -1.53
C TRP A 44 5.40 5.02 -2.08
N ALA A 45 5.69 4.89 -3.38
CA ALA A 45 6.82 5.56 -4.00
C ALA A 45 6.61 7.08 -4.01
N ASP A 46 5.44 7.52 -4.46
CA ASP A 46 5.08 8.94 -4.53
C ASP A 46 5.02 9.58 -3.14
N TYR A 47 4.45 8.87 -2.15
CA TYR A 47 4.40 9.31 -0.77
C TYR A 47 5.81 9.53 -0.19
N ARG A 48 6.72 8.57 -0.42
CA ARG A 48 8.11 8.70 0.06
C ARG A 48 8.83 9.86 -0.59
N GLU A 49 8.68 10.03 -1.91
CA GLU A 49 9.29 11.15 -2.62
C GLU A 49 8.82 12.49 -2.07
N GLN A 50 7.51 12.64 -1.84
CA GLN A 50 6.95 13.87 -1.28
C GLN A 50 7.36 14.09 0.18
N LEU A 51 7.44 13.03 0.98
CA LEU A 51 7.91 13.11 2.36
C LEU A 51 9.39 13.51 2.42
N ASP A 52 10.22 12.98 1.53
CA ASP A 52 11.64 13.35 1.43
C ASP A 52 11.79 14.82 0.98
N ALA A 53 10.96 15.27 0.04
CA ALA A 53 10.90 16.69 -0.36
C ALA A 53 10.47 17.60 0.80
N LEU A 54 9.46 17.20 1.59
CA LEU A 54 9.02 17.93 2.77
C LEU A 54 10.13 18.02 3.82
N ARG A 55 10.83 16.92 4.10
CA ARG A 55 11.95 16.88 5.06
C ARG A 55 13.15 17.71 4.62
N ALA A 56 13.33 17.90 3.32
CA ALA A 56 14.38 18.75 2.77
C ALA A 56 14.08 20.25 2.92
N ASP A 57 12.84 20.64 3.21
CA ASP A 57 12.44 22.00 3.57
C ASP A 57 12.42 22.15 5.11
N PRO A 58 13.41 22.83 5.72
CA PRO A 58 13.51 22.92 7.17
C PRO A 58 12.35 23.68 7.83
N VAL A 59 11.71 24.61 7.12
CA VAL A 59 10.59 25.40 7.64
C VAL A 59 9.33 24.55 7.64
N ALA A 60 8.99 23.98 6.49
CA ALA A 60 7.81 23.12 6.36
C ALA A 60 7.92 21.86 7.23
N TRP A 61 9.13 21.29 7.37
CA TRP A 61 9.36 20.17 8.26
C TRP A 61 9.17 20.54 9.74
N ALA A 62 9.61 21.74 10.16
CA ALA A 62 9.41 22.20 11.53
C ALA A 62 7.92 22.39 11.85
N GLU A 63 7.14 22.97 10.92
CA GLU A 63 5.68 23.13 11.06
C GLU A 63 4.97 21.77 11.22
N MET A 64 5.30 20.80 10.35
CA MET A 64 4.76 19.43 10.45
C MET A 64 5.10 18.77 11.79
N GLN A 65 6.31 18.95 12.30
CA GLN A 65 6.74 18.36 13.58
C GLN A 65 6.05 19.01 14.78
N GLU A 66 5.77 20.32 14.72
CA GLU A 66 4.97 21.02 15.73
C GLU A 66 3.54 20.47 15.74
N GLU A 67 2.93 20.28 14.57
CA GLU A 67 1.61 19.65 14.44
C GLU A 67 1.60 18.23 15.02
N VAL A 68 2.58 17.39 14.66
CA VAL A 68 2.73 16.03 15.21
C VAL A 68 2.83 16.08 16.74
N THR A 69 3.58 17.03 17.30
CA THR A 69 3.75 17.17 18.76
C THR A 69 2.43 17.49 19.46
N VAL A 70 1.57 18.31 18.84
CA VAL A 70 0.23 18.62 19.38
C VAL A 70 -0.63 17.36 19.44
N PHE A 71 -0.55 16.50 18.43
CA PHE A 71 -1.32 15.25 18.37
C PHE A 71 -0.72 14.08 19.14
N ASP A 72 0.58 14.11 19.45
CA ASP A 72 1.23 13.03 20.21
C ASP A 72 0.59 12.86 21.60
N GLY A 73 0.09 13.96 22.18
CA GLY A 73 -0.66 13.94 23.44
C GLY A 73 -1.98 13.16 23.40
N THR A 74 -2.57 12.92 22.21
CA THR A 74 -3.81 12.14 22.04
C THR A 74 -3.56 10.67 21.71
N LEU A 75 -2.29 10.22 21.65
CA LEU A 75 -1.94 8.87 21.19
C LEU A 75 -2.53 7.74 22.06
N LEU A 76 -2.73 7.99 23.35
CA LEU A 76 -3.26 7.03 24.31
C LEU A 76 -4.76 7.17 24.57
N ASP A 77 -5.44 8.09 23.87
CA ASP A 77 -6.86 8.33 24.06
C ASP A 77 -7.66 7.07 23.68
N GLY A 78 -8.47 6.58 24.64
CA GLY A 78 -9.29 5.38 24.46
C GLY A 78 -8.60 4.05 24.76
N LEU A 79 -7.33 4.04 25.20
CA LEU A 79 -6.58 2.82 25.57
C LEU A 79 -6.64 2.46 27.07
N HIS A 80 -7.65 2.92 27.82
CA HIS A 80 -7.88 2.48 29.20
C HIS A 80 -8.80 1.24 29.25
N ASP A 81 -8.31 0.22 29.98
CA ASP A 81 -8.96 -1.02 30.47
C ASP A 81 -8.96 -2.28 29.57
N GLU A 82 -7.79 -2.85 29.26
CA GLU A 82 -7.66 -4.32 29.23
C GLU A 82 -6.82 -4.80 30.42
N PRO A 83 -7.40 -5.53 31.40
CA PRO A 83 -6.61 -6.17 32.43
C PRO A 83 -5.71 -7.22 31.77
N ALA A 84 -4.39 -7.10 31.96
CA ALA A 84 -3.42 -8.12 31.58
C ALA A 84 -3.88 -9.48 32.17
N THR A 85 -4.28 -10.40 31.30
CA THR A 85 -4.63 -11.79 31.65
C THR A 85 -3.58 -12.74 31.11
#